data_AF-U3LQ14-F1
#
_entry.id   AF-U3LQ14-F1
#
_cell.length_a   1.000
_cell.length_b   1.000
_cell.length_c   1.000
_cell.angle_alpha   90.00
_cell.angle_beta   90.00
_cell.angle_gamma   90.00
#
_symmetry.space_group_name_H-M   'P 1'
#
loop_
_entity.id
_entity.type
_entity.pdbx_description
1 polymer ?
#
loop_
_entity_poly.entity_id
_entity_poly.type
_entity_poly.pdbx_seq_one_letter_code
_entity_poly.pdbx_strand_id
1 'polypeptide(L)'
;MTMIKPEMKEKIVRAAESLRSEGVVKPTNEQVRERMGGGSLSHISPVMREWRASQDQSEIAVIELPGELKAGFDRVAAELWQVASKLAAADIEAVKAHAAEHVAMADQERDEALDEVARLEGELDRCRVAVSDKEAETRAALSEKITIEQKAIGLASEVERLTQELAVCRQSIEVFTSDSATLTANLKAANQEIDKLTKANQNNQGSIEALKEERATLTANLKAANQEIDKLAKANQDNQGSIEALKEERATLTAN
;
A
#
# COMPACT_ATOMS: atom_id res chain seq x y z
N MET A 1 116.79 33.50 11.40
CA MET A 1 115.72 34.53 11.52
C MET A 1 115.75 35.32 10.22
N THR A 2 114.79 35.06 9.32
CA THR A 2 114.81 35.59 7.95
C THR A 2 114.60 37.10 7.99
N MET A 3 115.60 37.87 7.56
CA MET A 3 115.53 39.33 7.54
C MET A 3 114.58 39.76 6.43
N ILE A 4 113.34 40.12 6.78
CA ILE A 4 112.34 40.60 5.82
C ILE A 4 112.71 42.04 5.45
N LYS A 5 112.95 42.29 4.16
CA LYS A 5 113.30 43.64 3.67
C LYS A 5 112.15 44.63 3.98
N PRO A 6 112.45 45.87 4.40
CA PRO A 6 111.43 46.87 4.73
C PRO A 6 110.44 47.12 3.59
N GLU A 7 110.94 47.21 2.36
CA GLU A 7 110.13 47.37 1.15
C GLU A 7 109.14 46.22 0.92
N MET A 8 109.50 45.00 1.32
CA MET A 8 108.64 43.83 1.20
C MET A 8 107.55 43.84 2.27
N LYS A 9 107.88 44.25 3.50
CA LYS A 9 106.92 44.45 4.59
C LYS A 9 105.87 45.49 4.18
N GLU A 10 106.29 46.61 3.60
CA GLU A 10 105.39 47.67 3.15
C GLU A 10 104.46 47.22 2.03
N LYS A 11 104.97 46.45 1.05
CA LYS A 11 104.13 45.85 -0.01
C LYS A 11 103.06 44.91 0.55
N ILE A 12 103.40 44.09 1.55
CA ILE A 12 102.45 43.17 2.20
C ILE A 12 101.34 43.94 2.92
N VAL A 13 101.71 44.98 3.70
CA VAL A 13 100.75 45.82 4.41
C VAL A 13 99.84 46.56 3.43
N ARG A 14 100.40 47.14 2.37
CA ARG A 14 99.63 47.86 1.33
C ARG A 14 98.65 46.96 0.60
N ALA A 15 99.04 45.72 0.30
CA ALA A 15 98.16 44.73 -0.31
C ALA A 15 97.02 44.32 0.63
N ALA A 16 97.31 44.13 1.93
CA ALA A 16 96.29 43.85 2.94
C ALA A 16 95.30 45.01 3.12
N GLU A 17 95.78 46.26 3.13
CA GLU A 17 94.94 47.45 3.23
C GLU A 17 94.06 47.65 1.99
N SER A 18 94.61 47.41 0.79
CA SER A 18 93.84 47.44 -0.46
C SER A 18 92.70 46.42 -0.42
N LEU A 19 92.96 45.17 -0.02
CA LEU A 19 91.93 44.14 0.11
C LEU A 19 90.84 44.56 1.10
N ARG A 20 91.22 45.21 2.21
CA ARG A 20 90.26 45.72 3.18
C ARG A 20 89.42 46.87 2.63
N SER A 21 90.02 47.80 1.87
CA SER A 21 89.26 48.89 1.23
C SER A 21 88.25 48.41 0.19
N GLU A 22 88.46 47.22 -0.36
CA GLU A 22 87.55 46.54 -1.28
C GLU A 22 86.49 45.67 -0.58
N GLY A 23 86.40 45.73 0.77
CA GLY A 23 85.38 45.05 1.55
C GLY A 23 85.80 43.71 2.15
N VAL A 24 87.04 43.26 1.96
CA VAL A 24 87.56 42.05 2.62
C VAL A 24 87.99 42.40 4.05
N VAL A 25 87.05 42.27 5.00
CA VAL A 25 87.25 42.71 6.41
C VAL A 25 88.47 42.05 7.07
N LYS A 26 88.72 40.75 6.80
CA LYS A 26 89.87 40.01 7.33
C LYS A 26 90.64 39.32 6.19
N PRO A 27 91.57 40.02 5.50
CA PRO A 27 92.36 39.43 4.43
C PRO A 27 93.19 38.24 4.91
N THR A 28 93.12 37.13 4.19
CA THR A 28 93.94 35.94 4.44
C THR A 28 95.35 36.13 3.89
N ASN A 29 96.33 35.40 4.43
CA ASN A 29 97.72 35.47 3.91
C ASN A 29 97.80 35.06 2.44
N GLU A 30 96.88 34.21 1.99
CA GLU A 30 96.78 33.74 0.61
C GLU A 30 96.25 34.83 -0.32
N GLN A 31 95.17 35.53 0.07
CA GLN A 31 94.65 36.67 -0.71
C GLN A 31 95.67 37.79 -0.85
N VAL A 32 96.43 38.07 0.21
CA VAL A 32 97.52 39.06 0.19
C VAL A 32 98.65 38.61 -0.75
N ARG A 33 98.98 37.31 -0.75
CA ARG A 33 99.96 36.74 -1.67
C ARG A 33 99.51 36.87 -3.13
N GLU A 34 98.25 36.54 -3.40
CA GLU A 34 97.66 36.61 -4.74
C GLU A 34 97.62 38.06 -5.26
N ARG A 35 97.19 39.00 -4.41
CA ARG A 35 97.16 40.44 -4.72
C ARG A 35 98.53 41.02 -5.04
N MET A 36 99.59 40.51 -4.41
CA MET A 36 100.97 40.91 -4.69
C MET A 36 101.54 40.25 -5.96
N GLY A 37 100.82 39.32 -6.58
CA GLY A 37 101.31 38.53 -7.72
C GLY A 37 102.25 37.39 -7.32
N GLY A 38 102.22 36.96 -6.06
CA GLY A 38 103.06 35.90 -5.50
C GLY A 38 103.91 36.34 -4.32
N GLY A 39 104.63 35.39 -3.71
CA GLY A 39 105.50 35.65 -2.56
C GLY A 39 105.61 34.47 -1.61
N SER A 40 106.63 34.47 -0.77
CA SER A 40 106.83 33.41 0.20
C SER A 40 105.91 33.61 1.42
N LEU A 41 105.05 32.63 1.70
CA LEU A 41 104.16 32.64 2.87
C LEU A 41 104.92 32.73 4.20
N SER A 42 106.19 32.29 4.25
CA SER A 42 107.03 32.44 5.43
C SER A 42 107.43 33.90 5.71
N HIS A 43 107.36 34.78 4.71
CA HIS A 43 107.60 36.22 4.83
C HIS A 43 106.29 37.00 5.03
N ILE A 44 105.21 36.55 4.40
CA ILE A 44 103.88 37.18 4.52
C ILE A 44 103.28 36.93 5.91
N SER A 45 103.42 35.71 6.44
CA SER A 45 102.74 35.33 7.69
C SER A 45 103.14 36.14 8.92
N PRO A 46 104.44 36.44 9.17
CA PRO A 46 104.84 37.30 10.28
C PRO A 46 104.29 38.72 10.16
N VAL A 47 104.35 39.32 8.97
CA VAL A 47 103.89 40.69 8.71
C VAL A 47 102.36 40.79 8.82
N MET A 48 101.62 39.83 8.26
CA MET A 48 100.16 39.78 8.40
C MET A 48 99.70 39.49 9.82
N ARG A 49 100.52 38.82 10.64
CA ARG A 49 100.25 38.65 12.06
C ARG A 49 100.39 39.97 12.81
N GLU A 50 101.46 40.72 12.57
CA GLU A 50 101.66 42.06 13.12
C GLU A 50 100.57 43.04 12.66
N TRP A 51 100.21 43.01 11.38
CA TRP A 51 99.17 43.86 10.83
C TRP A 51 97.77 43.56 11.39
N ARG A 52 97.39 42.28 11.55
CA ARG A 52 96.11 41.93 12.21
C ARG A 52 96.10 42.34 13.67
N ALA A 53 97.21 42.15 14.39
CA ALA A 53 97.32 42.57 15.78
C ALA A 53 97.18 44.09 15.94
N SER A 54 97.66 44.89 14.98
CA SER A 54 97.44 46.34 14.99
C SER A 54 96.00 46.74 14.60
N GLN A 55 95.29 45.92 13.80
CA GLN A 55 93.87 46.15 13.50
C GLN A 55 92.95 45.82 14.68
N ASP A 56 93.15 44.68 15.36
CA ASP A 56 92.33 44.31 16.52
C ASP A 56 92.47 45.33 17.68
N GLN A 57 93.64 45.99 17.80
CA GLN A 57 93.84 47.09 18.76
C GLN A 57 93.17 48.41 18.36
N SER A 58 92.86 48.61 17.08
CA SER A 58 92.20 49.82 16.59
C SER A 58 90.68 49.67 16.41
N GLU A 59 90.15 48.45 16.45
CA GLU A 59 88.72 48.16 16.30
C GLU A 59 87.90 48.27 17.61
N ILE A 60 88.56 48.40 18.78
CA ILE A 60 87.91 48.67 20.06
C ILE A 60 88.36 50.02 20.62
N ALA A 61 87.98 51.09 19.91
CA ALA A 61 87.68 52.34 20.59
C ALA A 61 86.21 52.26 21.02
N VAL A 62 85.94 51.75 22.24
CA VAL A 62 84.68 52.09 22.90
C VAL A 62 84.78 53.58 23.17
N ILE A 63 84.30 54.37 22.21
CA ILE A 63 84.04 55.78 22.43
C ILE A 63 82.92 55.79 23.46
N GLU A 64 83.27 55.95 24.72
CA GLU A 64 82.27 56.25 25.74
C GLU A 64 81.59 57.54 25.32
N LEU A 65 80.29 57.46 25.01
CA LEU A 65 79.50 58.64 24.76
C LEU A 65 79.64 59.55 25.99
N PRO A 66 80.03 60.83 25.83
CA PRO A 66 79.98 61.80 26.91
C PRO A 66 78.62 61.74 27.60
N GLY A 67 78.59 61.85 28.95
CA GLY A 67 77.39 61.57 29.74
C GLY A 67 76.12 62.32 29.28
N GLU A 68 76.28 63.53 28.76
CA GLU A 68 75.20 64.33 28.18
C GLU A 68 74.61 63.72 26.89
N LEU A 69 75.47 63.20 26.02
CA LEU A 69 75.05 62.56 24.76
C LEU A 69 74.32 61.24 25.05
N LYS A 70 74.82 60.46 26.02
CA LYS A 70 74.18 59.21 26.48
C LYS A 70 72.80 59.47 27.10
N ALA A 71 72.70 60.46 27.98
CA ALA A 71 71.42 60.85 28.59
C ALA A 71 70.40 61.32 27.53
N GLY A 72 70.86 62.02 26.49
CA GLY A 72 70.05 62.38 25.33
C GLY A 72 69.50 61.16 24.58
N PHE A 73 70.36 60.17 24.29
CA PHE A 73 69.93 58.92 23.65
C PHE A 73 68.97 58.10 24.51
N ASP A 74 69.25 57.95 25.81
CA ASP A 74 68.37 57.21 26.74
C ASP A 74 66.98 57.85 26.82
N ARG A 75 66.92 59.19 26.79
CA ARG A 75 65.64 59.92 26.77
C ARG A 75 64.86 59.67 25.48
N VAL A 76 65.52 59.76 24.31
CA VAL A 76 64.87 59.48 23.02
C VAL A 76 64.42 58.02 22.93
N ALA A 77 65.22 57.08 23.44
CA ALA A 77 64.85 55.66 23.50
C ALA A 77 63.63 55.42 24.40
N ALA A 78 63.56 56.07 25.56
CA ALA A 78 62.40 56.01 26.45
C ALA A 78 61.14 56.60 25.81
N GLU A 79 61.26 57.73 25.11
CA GLU A 79 60.16 58.36 24.36
C GLU A 79 59.66 57.42 23.23
N LEU A 80 60.58 56.85 22.44
CA LEU A 80 60.24 55.87 21.39
C LEU A 80 59.56 54.62 21.96
N TRP A 81 60.07 54.10 23.08
CA TRP A 81 59.46 52.95 23.76
C TRP A 81 58.06 53.26 24.27
N GLN A 82 57.83 54.46 24.83
CA GLN A 82 56.50 54.88 25.24
C GLN A 82 55.54 54.97 24.05
N VAL A 83 55.96 55.52 22.91
CA VAL A 83 55.14 55.58 21.70
C VAL A 83 54.83 54.18 21.18
N ALA A 84 55.85 53.32 21.07
CA ALA A 84 55.67 51.94 20.63
C ALA A 84 54.75 51.14 21.57
N SER A 85 54.90 51.30 22.88
CA SER A 85 54.06 50.63 23.88
C SER A 85 52.60 51.10 23.80
N LYS A 86 52.37 52.41 23.59
CA LYS A 86 51.01 52.94 23.40
C LYS A 86 50.37 52.42 22.12
N LEU A 87 51.12 52.36 21.02
CA LEU A 87 50.63 51.81 19.75
C LEU A 87 50.29 50.32 19.89
N ALA A 88 51.18 49.52 20.46
CA ALA A 88 50.94 48.10 20.71
C ALA A 88 49.73 47.87 21.65
N ALA A 89 49.57 48.69 22.68
CA ALA A 89 48.40 48.61 23.56
C ALA A 89 47.09 48.93 22.80
N ALA A 90 47.10 49.93 21.93
CA ALA A 90 45.96 50.27 21.08
C ALA A 90 45.63 49.14 20.08
N ASP A 91 46.64 48.54 19.46
CA ASP A 91 46.46 47.41 18.53
C ASP A 91 45.89 46.19 19.24
N ILE A 92 46.39 45.86 20.44
CA ILE A 92 45.85 44.75 21.26
C ILE A 92 44.39 45.01 21.59
N GLU A 93 44.03 46.24 21.98
CA GLU A 93 42.66 46.58 22.30
C GLU A 93 41.75 46.51 21.07
N ALA A 94 42.22 46.98 19.91
CA ALA A 94 41.50 46.86 18.65
C ALA A 94 41.26 45.39 18.25
N VAL A 95 42.27 44.53 18.39
CA VAL A 95 42.14 43.09 18.12
C VAL A 95 41.17 42.43 19.09
N LYS A 96 41.21 42.76 20.38
CA LYS A 96 40.26 42.24 21.38
C LYS A 96 38.83 42.67 21.08
N ALA A 97 38.63 43.95 20.75
CA ALA A 97 37.31 44.48 20.40
C ALA A 97 36.75 43.77 19.17
N HIS A 98 37.56 43.61 18.13
CA HIS A 98 37.15 42.91 16.92
C HIS A 98 36.84 41.43 17.18
N ALA A 99 37.68 40.74 17.96
CA ALA A 99 37.44 39.34 18.34
C ALA A 99 36.16 39.19 19.16
N ALA A 100 35.88 40.11 20.09
CA ALA A 100 34.65 40.11 20.88
C ALA A 100 33.41 40.34 20.00
N GLU A 101 33.49 41.22 19.01
CA GLU A 101 32.43 41.45 18.03
C GLU A 101 32.16 40.20 17.19
N HIS A 102 33.21 39.54 16.67
CA HIS A 102 33.07 38.29 15.92
C HIS A 102 32.46 37.16 16.76
N VAL A 103 32.89 37.02 18.01
CA VAL A 103 32.30 36.03 18.93
C VAL A 103 30.82 36.34 19.17
N ALA A 104 30.46 37.60 19.40
CA ALA A 104 29.07 38.00 19.61
C ALA A 104 28.20 37.72 18.38
N MET A 105 28.71 38.01 17.17
CA MET A 105 28.01 37.68 15.93
C MET A 105 27.83 36.17 15.74
N ALA A 106 28.88 35.38 15.99
CA ALA A 106 28.82 33.92 15.88
C ALA A 106 27.88 33.30 16.92
N ASP A 107 27.85 33.83 18.13
CA ASP A 107 26.91 33.41 19.18
C ASP A 107 25.46 33.73 18.78
N GLN A 108 25.22 34.92 18.22
CA GLN A 108 23.89 35.29 17.71
C GLN A 108 23.44 34.36 16.58
N GLU A 109 24.29 34.13 15.57
CA GLU A 109 23.98 33.22 14.47
C GLU A 109 23.73 31.79 14.96
N ARG A 110 24.50 31.32 15.94
CA ARG A 110 24.29 30.01 16.58
C ARG A 110 22.93 29.96 17.25
N ASP A 111 22.59 30.96 18.04
CA ASP A 111 21.35 30.97 18.82
C ASP A 111 20.13 31.04 17.90
N GLU A 112 20.17 31.86 16.84
CA GLU A 112 19.14 31.89 15.80
C GLU A 112 18.97 30.53 15.09
N ALA A 113 20.08 29.85 14.77
CA ALA A 113 20.05 28.53 14.16
C ALA A 113 19.48 27.47 15.11
N LEU A 114 19.79 27.53 16.41
CA LEU A 114 19.25 26.61 17.42
C LEU A 114 17.75 26.81 17.61
N ASP A 115 17.27 28.05 17.62
CA ASP A 115 15.84 28.36 17.71
C ASP A 115 15.08 27.82 16.48
N GLU A 116 15.65 27.96 15.29
CA GLU A 116 15.06 27.40 14.07
C GLU A 116 15.05 25.87 14.07
N VAL A 117 16.12 25.22 14.56
CA VAL A 117 16.14 23.76 14.74
C VAL A 117 15.05 23.31 15.70
N ALA A 118 14.91 23.96 16.86
CA ALA A 118 13.86 23.63 17.82
C ALA A 118 12.46 23.81 17.22
N ARG A 119 12.26 24.85 16.40
CA ARG A 119 11.01 25.07 15.67
C ARG A 119 10.71 23.92 14.69
N LEU A 120 11.70 23.55 13.88
CA LEU A 120 11.59 22.47 12.89
C LEU A 120 11.38 21.10 13.54
N GLU A 121 12.05 20.80 14.65
CA GLU A 121 11.84 19.57 15.43
C GLU A 121 10.40 19.51 15.96
N GLY A 122 9.89 20.62 16.49
CA GLY A 122 8.50 20.70 16.96
C GLY A 122 7.46 20.58 15.83
N GLU A 123 7.77 21.00 14.61
CA GLU A 123 6.92 20.73 13.43
C GLU A 123 7.02 19.29 12.97
N LEU A 124 8.23 18.71 12.96
CA LEU A 124 8.45 17.32 12.59
C LEU A 124 7.68 16.37 13.49
N ASP A 125 7.69 16.61 14.80
CA ASP A 125 6.94 15.79 15.76
C ASP A 125 5.43 15.94 15.57
N ARG A 126 4.93 17.15 15.30
CA ARG A 126 3.51 17.36 14.93
C ARG A 126 3.14 16.62 13.65
N CYS A 127 3.99 16.67 12.63
CA CYS A 127 3.77 15.93 11.39
C CYS A 127 3.78 14.42 11.61
N ARG A 128 4.69 13.89 12.43
CA ARG A 128 4.73 12.46 12.77
C ARG A 128 3.46 11.99 13.47
N VAL A 129 2.96 12.75 14.43
CA VAL A 129 1.68 12.44 15.10
C VAL A 129 0.54 12.46 14.09
N ALA A 130 0.44 13.50 13.26
CA ALA A 130 -0.60 13.60 12.24
C ALA A 130 -0.57 12.45 11.21
N VAL A 131 0.62 12.02 10.79
CA VAL A 131 0.79 10.85 9.91
C VAL A 131 0.33 9.57 10.61
N SER A 132 0.76 9.33 11.85
CA SER A 132 0.33 8.17 12.63
C SER A 132 -1.20 8.12 12.81
N ASP A 133 -1.83 9.26 13.10
CA ASP A 133 -3.28 9.36 13.24
C ASP A 133 -3.99 9.05 11.91
N LYS A 134 -3.49 9.58 10.79
CA LYS A 134 -4.04 9.29 9.47
C LYS A 134 -3.84 7.85 9.03
N GLU A 135 -2.73 7.22 9.38
CA GLU A 135 -2.52 5.79 9.16
C GLU A 135 -3.49 4.93 10.00
N ALA A 136 -3.78 5.34 11.25
CA ALA A 136 -4.78 4.68 12.09
C ALA A 136 -6.20 4.82 11.50
N GLU A 137 -6.60 6.04 11.09
CA GLU A 137 -7.88 6.29 10.41
C GLU A 137 -8.01 5.45 9.13
N THR A 138 -6.95 5.43 8.31
CA THR A 138 -6.95 4.68 7.04
C THR A 138 -7.09 3.18 7.28
N ARG A 139 -6.39 2.63 8.29
CA ARG A 139 -6.54 1.21 8.67
C ARG A 139 -7.95 0.89 9.16
N ALA A 140 -8.55 1.76 9.97
CA ALA A 140 -9.91 1.60 10.45
C ALA A 140 -10.91 1.59 9.27
N ALA A 141 -10.81 2.58 8.36
CA ALA A 141 -11.66 2.67 7.18
C ALA A 141 -11.51 1.46 6.25
N LEU A 142 -10.29 0.93 6.08
CA LEU A 142 -10.06 -0.28 5.29
C LEU A 142 -10.73 -1.51 5.93
N SER A 143 -10.65 -1.65 7.26
CA SER A 143 -11.31 -2.75 7.98
C SER A 143 -12.83 -2.69 7.87
N GLU A 144 -13.41 -1.49 7.92
CA GLU A 144 -14.84 -1.26 7.74
C GLU A 144 -15.27 -1.61 6.32
N LYS A 145 -14.51 -1.14 5.32
CA LYS A 145 -14.74 -1.47 3.90
C LYS A 145 -14.77 -2.99 3.68
N ILE A 146 -13.78 -3.72 4.18
CA ILE A 146 -13.72 -5.19 4.06
C ILE A 146 -14.97 -5.83 4.68
N THR A 147 -15.41 -5.34 5.85
CA THR A 147 -16.61 -5.84 6.52
C THR A 147 -17.87 -5.58 5.69
N ILE A 148 -17.99 -4.40 5.10
CA ILE A 148 -19.12 -4.05 4.22
C ILE A 148 -19.11 -4.91 2.96
N GLU A 149 -17.96 -5.11 2.32
CA GLU A 149 -17.82 -5.96 1.14
C GLU A 149 -18.20 -7.41 1.44
N GLN A 150 -17.79 -7.97 2.57
CA GLN A 150 -18.20 -9.31 3.02
C GLN A 150 -19.71 -9.41 3.23
N LYS A 151 -20.33 -8.41 3.86
CA LYS A 151 -21.80 -8.35 4.02
C LYS A 151 -22.51 -8.26 2.68
N ALA A 152 -21.98 -7.47 1.73
CA ALA A 152 -22.54 -7.34 0.40
C ALA A 152 -22.49 -8.67 -0.37
N ILE A 153 -21.37 -9.40 -0.29
CA ILE A 153 -21.24 -10.74 -0.87
C ILE A 153 -22.26 -11.71 -0.24
N GLY A 154 -22.42 -11.68 1.09
CA GLY A 154 -23.41 -12.52 1.77
C GLY A 154 -24.85 -12.20 1.43
N LEU A 155 -25.19 -10.92 1.24
CA LEU A 155 -26.52 -10.51 0.77
C LEU A 155 -26.76 -10.92 -0.68
N ALA A 156 -25.74 -10.83 -1.55
CA ALA A 156 -25.85 -11.24 -2.94
C ALA A 156 -26.14 -12.75 -3.08
N SER A 157 -25.45 -13.60 -2.30
CA SER A 157 -25.71 -15.04 -2.31
C SER A 157 -27.09 -15.40 -1.75
N GLU A 158 -27.56 -14.67 -0.74
CA GLU A 158 -28.92 -14.84 -0.20
C GLU A 158 -30.00 -14.44 -1.21
N VAL A 159 -29.79 -13.35 -1.96
CA VAL A 159 -30.69 -12.95 -3.05
C VAL A 159 -30.73 -14.01 -4.15
N GLU A 160 -29.59 -14.58 -4.51
CA GLU A 160 -29.52 -15.66 -5.51
C GLU A 160 -30.29 -16.91 -5.02
N ARG A 161 -30.07 -17.31 -3.77
CA ARG A 161 -30.79 -18.44 -3.13
C ARG A 161 -32.30 -18.22 -3.15
N LEU A 162 -32.77 -17.06 -2.68
CA LEU A 162 -34.20 -16.73 -2.65
C LEU A 162 -34.79 -16.64 -4.05
N THR A 163 -34.04 -16.15 -5.03
CA THR A 163 -34.49 -16.12 -6.43
C THR A 163 -34.69 -17.52 -6.99
N GLN A 164 -33.77 -18.45 -6.68
CA GLN A 164 -33.89 -19.85 -7.08
C GLN A 164 -35.08 -20.54 -6.39
N GLU A 165 -35.29 -20.31 -5.10
CA GLU A 165 -36.45 -20.84 -4.36
C GLU A 165 -37.77 -20.32 -4.92
N LEU A 166 -37.85 -19.03 -5.25
CA LEU A 166 -39.02 -18.45 -5.89
C LEU A 166 -39.29 -19.06 -7.27
N ALA A 167 -38.25 -19.36 -8.05
CA ALA A 167 -38.41 -20.03 -9.34
C ALA A 167 -38.98 -21.45 -9.19
N VAL A 168 -38.47 -22.23 -8.23
CA VAL A 168 -38.98 -23.58 -7.93
C VAL A 168 -40.43 -23.54 -7.43
N CYS A 169 -40.76 -22.59 -6.55
CA CYS A 169 -42.14 -22.39 -6.08
C CYS A 169 -43.09 -22.04 -7.22
N ARG A 170 -42.68 -21.15 -8.14
CA ARG A 170 -43.48 -20.80 -9.33
C ARG A 170 -43.74 -22.01 -10.22
N GLN A 171 -42.71 -22.81 -10.49
CA GLN A 171 -42.86 -24.04 -11.27
C GLN A 171 -43.83 -25.02 -10.60
N SER A 172 -43.74 -25.18 -9.28
CA SER A 172 -44.65 -26.05 -8.52
C SER A 172 -46.10 -25.57 -8.60
N ILE A 173 -46.33 -24.25 -8.49
CA ILE A 173 -47.66 -23.64 -8.64
C ILE A 173 -48.21 -23.87 -10.05
N GLU A 174 -47.39 -23.76 -11.09
CA GLU A 174 -47.78 -24.00 -12.48
C GLU A 174 -48.22 -25.46 -12.69
N VAL A 175 -47.45 -26.42 -12.16
CA VAL A 175 -47.80 -27.85 -12.20
C VAL A 175 -49.11 -28.10 -11.46
N PHE A 176 -49.27 -27.61 -10.22
CA PHE A 176 -50.52 -27.78 -9.48
C PHE A 176 -51.73 -27.15 -10.17
N THR A 177 -51.53 -26.01 -10.84
CA THR A 177 -52.60 -25.35 -11.61
C THR A 177 -53.02 -26.21 -12.80
N SER A 178 -52.05 -26.79 -13.53
CA SER A 178 -52.30 -27.73 -14.63
C SER A 178 -53.02 -29.00 -14.15
N ASP A 179 -52.59 -29.57 -13.03
CA ASP A 179 -53.21 -30.76 -12.44
C ASP A 179 -54.65 -30.47 -12.00
N SER A 180 -54.87 -29.31 -11.36
CA SER A 180 -56.22 -28.86 -10.98
C SER A 180 -57.13 -28.67 -12.19
N ALA A 181 -56.61 -28.14 -13.30
CA ALA A 181 -57.36 -28.00 -14.54
C ALA A 181 -57.75 -29.37 -15.13
N THR A 182 -56.80 -30.32 -15.15
CA THR A 182 -57.03 -31.70 -15.59
C THR A 182 -58.07 -32.40 -14.73
N LEU A 183 -57.95 -32.31 -13.40
CA LEU A 183 -58.91 -32.88 -12.46
C LEU A 183 -60.30 -32.29 -12.64
N THR A 184 -60.40 -30.98 -12.85
CA THR A 184 -61.68 -30.29 -13.12
C THR A 184 -62.31 -30.80 -14.42
N ALA A 185 -61.53 -30.99 -15.49
CA ALA A 185 -62.01 -31.55 -16.75
C ALA A 185 -62.51 -33.00 -16.60
N ASN A 186 -61.74 -33.83 -15.89
CA ASN A 186 -62.13 -35.22 -15.61
C ASN A 186 -63.41 -35.31 -14.79
N LEU A 187 -63.56 -34.45 -13.76
CA LEU A 187 -64.77 -34.39 -12.95
C LEU A 187 -65.99 -33.98 -13.77
N LYS A 188 -65.84 -33.01 -14.69
CA LYS A 188 -66.89 -32.64 -15.63
C LYS A 188 -67.29 -33.80 -16.55
N ALA A 189 -66.31 -34.52 -17.11
CA ALA A 189 -66.55 -35.67 -17.97
C ALA A 189 -67.26 -36.81 -17.22
N ALA A 190 -66.83 -37.11 -15.99
CA ALA A 190 -67.46 -38.11 -15.14
C ALA A 190 -68.93 -37.74 -14.81
N ASN A 191 -69.20 -36.47 -14.50
CA ASN A 191 -70.58 -36.00 -14.27
C ASN A 191 -71.46 -36.14 -15.51
N GLN A 192 -70.93 -35.82 -16.70
CA GLN A 192 -71.66 -36.03 -17.96
C GLN A 192 -71.98 -37.52 -18.21
N GLU A 193 -71.08 -38.42 -17.82
CA GLU A 193 -71.31 -39.86 -17.94
C GLU A 193 -72.35 -40.37 -16.93
N ILE A 194 -72.31 -39.87 -15.69
CA ILE A 194 -73.35 -40.13 -14.68
C ILE A 194 -74.72 -39.70 -15.19
N ASP A 195 -74.83 -38.52 -15.82
CA ASP A 195 -76.09 -38.04 -16.40
C ASP A 195 -76.61 -38.95 -17.51
N LYS A 196 -75.73 -39.45 -18.40
CA LYS A 196 -76.11 -40.40 -19.45
C LYS A 196 -76.59 -41.73 -18.86
N LEU A 197 -75.83 -42.29 -17.91
CA LEU A 197 -76.19 -43.55 -17.24
C LEU A 197 -77.51 -43.40 -16.48
N THR A 198 -77.76 -42.25 -15.85
CA THR A 198 -79.02 -41.95 -15.18
C THR A 198 -80.19 -41.97 -16.16
N LYS A 199 -80.05 -41.33 -17.34
CA LYS A 199 -81.09 -41.36 -18.39
C LYS A 199 -81.30 -42.77 -18.95
N ALA A 200 -80.22 -43.52 -19.19
CA ALA A 200 -80.30 -44.90 -19.66
C ALA A 200 -81.04 -45.80 -18.66
N ASN A 201 -80.72 -45.66 -17.36
CA ASN A 201 -81.41 -46.38 -16.29
C ASN A 201 -82.91 -46.02 -16.23
N GLN A 202 -83.27 -44.75 -16.38
CA GLN A 202 -84.67 -44.32 -16.45
C GLN A 202 -85.42 -44.95 -17.64
N ASN A 203 -84.81 -44.96 -18.83
CA ASN A 203 -85.39 -45.60 -20.02
C ASN A 203 -85.58 -47.10 -19.81
N ASN A 204 -84.55 -47.79 -19.31
CA ASN A 204 -84.61 -49.22 -19.01
C ASN A 204 -85.71 -49.53 -17.98
N GLN A 205 -85.85 -48.71 -16.95
CA GLN A 205 -86.94 -48.85 -15.98
C GLN A 205 -88.31 -48.72 -16.66
N GLY A 206 -88.50 -47.75 -17.55
CA GLY A 206 -89.72 -47.58 -18.34
C GLY A 206 -90.02 -48.81 -19.21
N SER A 207 -89.02 -49.35 -19.90
CA SER A 207 -89.16 -50.58 -20.69
C SER A 207 -89.50 -51.80 -19.82
N ILE A 208 -88.91 -51.91 -18.63
CA ILE A 208 -89.22 -52.98 -17.67
C ILE A 208 -90.69 -52.89 -17.24
N GLU A 209 -91.20 -51.70 -16.93
CA GLU A 209 -92.61 -51.53 -16.55
C GLU A 209 -93.55 -51.87 -17.72
N ALA A 210 -93.24 -51.43 -18.95
CA ALA A 210 -94.03 -51.79 -20.13
C ALA A 210 -94.05 -53.31 -20.38
N LEU A 211 -92.90 -53.99 -20.27
CA LEU A 211 -92.83 -55.45 -20.40
C LEU A 211 -93.59 -56.18 -19.28
N LYS A 212 -93.61 -55.64 -18.06
CA LYS A 212 -94.43 -56.19 -16.97
C LYS A 212 -95.93 -56.09 -17.29
N GLU A 213 -96.37 -54.96 -17.84
CA GLU A 213 -97.76 -54.74 -18.24
C GLU A 213 -98.17 -55.64 -19.42
N GLU A 214 -97.31 -55.76 -20.43
CA GLU A 214 -97.49 -56.69 -21.55
C GLU A 214 -97.61 -58.13 -21.05
N ARG A 215 -96.69 -58.56 -20.18
CA ARG A 215 -96.73 -59.90 -19.57
C ARG A 215 -98.02 -60.13 -18.78
N ALA A 216 -98.50 -59.14 -18.03
CA ALA A 216 -99.77 -59.24 -17.29
C ALA A 216 -100.96 -59.42 -18.25
N THR A 217 -100.98 -58.66 -19.34
CA THR A 217 -102.00 -58.76 -20.40
C THR A 217 -101.97 -60.13 -21.08
N LEU A 218 -100.79 -60.60 -21.50
CA LEU A 218 -100.62 -61.93 -22.09
C LEU A 218 -101.03 -63.04 -21.13
N THR A 219 -100.71 -62.91 -19.84
CA THR A 219 -101.12 -63.86 -18.80
C THR A 219 -102.64 -63.91 -18.66
N ALA A 220 -103.32 -62.76 -18.68
CA ALA A 220 -104.78 -62.68 -18.65
C ALA A 220 -105.42 -63.30 -19.89
N ASN A 221 -104.88 -63.01 -21.08
CA ASN A 221 -105.34 -63.59 -22.34
C ASN A 221 -105.15 -65.11 -22.37
N LEU A 222 -104.01 -65.62 -21.89
CA LEU A 222 -103.72 -67.05 -21.81
C LEU A 222 -104.68 -67.75 -20.83
N LYS A 223 -104.99 -67.11 -19.69
CA LYS A 223 -106.01 -67.61 -18.76
C LYS A 223 -107.39 -67.67 -19.41
N ALA A 224 -107.79 -66.62 -20.14
CA ALA A 224 -109.07 -66.59 -20.85
C ALA A 224 -109.15 -67.66 -21.96
N ALA A 225 -108.08 -67.82 -22.74
CA ALA A 225 -107.98 -68.86 -23.76
C ALA A 225 -108.06 -70.27 -23.16
N ASN A 226 -107.37 -70.53 -22.04
CA ASN A 226 -107.47 -71.81 -21.33
C ASN A 226 -108.89 -72.08 -20.81
N GLN A 227 -109.56 -71.07 -20.24
CA GLN A 227 -110.97 -71.21 -19.84
C GLN A 227 -111.88 -71.54 -21.01
N GLU A 228 -111.63 -70.99 -22.19
CA GLU A 228 -112.39 -71.29 -23.40
C GLU A 228 -112.09 -72.70 -23.94
N ILE A 229 -110.82 -73.13 -23.90
CA ILE A 229 -110.43 -74.51 -24.21
C ILE A 229 -111.14 -75.48 -23.26
N ASP A 230 -111.20 -75.20 -21.96
CA ASP A 230 -111.91 -76.04 -20.98
C ASP A 230 -113.41 -76.14 -21.29
N LYS A 231 -114.06 -75.02 -21.66
CA LYS A 231 -115.48 -75.03 -22.07
C LYS A 231 -115.69 -75.85 -23.35
N LEU A 232 -114.84 -75.66 -24.36
CA LEU A 232 -114.90 -76.41 -25.62
C LEU A 232 -114.64 -77.89 -25.41
N ALA A 233 -113.67 -78.25 -24.56
CA ALA A 233 -113.39 -79.63 -24.18
C ALA A 233 -114.61 -80.27 -23.50
N LYS A 234 -115.28 -79.55 -22.59
CA LYS A 234 -116.53 -79.98 -21.97
C LYS A 234 -117.66 -80.15 -22.99
N ALA A 235 -117.88 -79.15 -23.85
CA ALA A 235 -118.89 -79.23 -24.90
C ALA A 235 -118.63 -80.38 -25.88
N ASN A 236 -117.37 -80.65 -26.22
CA ASN A 236 -116.99 -81.77 -27.08
C ASN A 236 -117.20 -83.12 -26.39
N GLN A 237 -116.92 -83.22 -25.09
CA GLN A 237 -117.25 -84.40 -24.28
C GLN A 237 -118.77 -84.63 -24.22
N ASP A 238 -119.56 -83.58 -23.99
CA ASP A 238 -121.03 -83.65 -23.99
C ASP A 238 -121.58 -84.09 -25.36
N ASN A 239 -121.02 -83.54 -26.44
CA ASN A 239 -121.35 -83.94 -27.81
C ASN A 239 -120.95 -85.39 -28.11
N GLN A 240 -119.78 -85.84 -27.66
CA GLN A 240 -119.33 -87.21 -27.83
C GLN A 240 -120.23 -88.20 -27.08
N GLY A 241 -120.64 -87.85 -25.85
CA GLY A 241 -121.66 -88.61 -25.11
C GLY A 241 -123.00 -88.65 -25.84
N SER A 242 -123.44 -87.53 -26.42
CA SER A 242 -124.66 -87.46 -27.23
C SER A 242 -124.56 -88.30 -28.51
N ILE A 243 -123.41 -88.32 -29.18
CA ILE A 243 -123.17 -89.15 -30.37
C ILE A 243 -123.16 -90.64 -30.00
N GLU A 244 -122.53 -91.03 -28.90
CA GLU A 244 -122.57 -92.42 -28.44
C GLU A 244 -124.00 -92.84 -28.08
N ALA A 245 -124.79 -91.99 -27.41
CA ALA A 245 -126.22 -92.25 -27.17
C ALA A 245 -127.00 -92.43 -28.49
N LEU A 246 -126.74 -91.59 -29.50
CA LEU A 246 -127.35 -91.71 -30.83
C LEU A 246 -126.85 -92.96 -31.60
N LYS A 247 -125.59 -93.39 -31.43
CA LYS A 247 -125.09 -94.65 -32.01
C LYS A 247 -125.73 -95.84 -31.34
N GLU A 248 -125.94 -95.81 -30.03
CA GLU A 248 -126.63 -96.84 -29.25
C GLU A 248 -128.09 -96.94 -29.72
N GLU A 249 -128.77 -95.80 -29.88
CA GLU A 249 -130.11 -95.70 -30.47
C GLU A 249 -130.13 -96.25 -31.91
N ARG A 250 -129.15 -95.90 -32.75
CA ARG A 250 -129.06 -96.44 -34.12
C ARG A 250 -128.76 -97.94 -34.14
N ALA A 251 -127.92 -98.44 -33.24
CA ALA A 251 -127.65 -99.88 -33.10
C ALA A 251 -128.93 -100.65 -32.71
N THR A 252 -129.78 -100.07 -31.85
CA THR A 252 -131.10 -100.64 -31.56
C THR A 252 -132.06 -100.58 -32.75
N LEU A 253 -131.93 -99.59 -33.64
CA LEU A 253 -132.75 -99.45 -34.86
C LEU A 253 -132.26 -100.30 -36.04
N THR A 254 -131.00 -100.72 -36.09
CA THR A 254 -130.44 -101.52 -37.21
C THR A 254 -130.46 -103.04 -36.94
N ALA A 255 -130.93 -103.47 -35.76
CA ALA A 255 -131.08 -104.87 -35.37
C ALA A 255 -132.48 -105.46 -35.67
N ASN A 256 -133.30 -104.75 -36.46
CA ASN A 256 -134.59 -105.17 -37.02
C ASN A 256 -134.63 -104.90 -38.52
#